data_AF-A0AAW6TEW1-F1
#
_entry.id   AF-A0AAW6TEW1-F1
#
_cell.length_a   1.000
_cell.length_b   1.000
_cell.length_c   1.000
_cell.angle_alpha   90.00
_cell.angle_beta   90.00
_cell.angle_gamma   90.00
#
_symmetry.space_group_name_H-M   'P 1'
#
loop_
_entity.id
_entity.type
_entity.pdbx_description
1 polymer ?
#
loop_
_entity_poly.entity_id
_entity_poly.type
_entity_poly.pdbx_seq_one_letter_code
_entity_poly.pdbx_strand_id
1 'polypeptide(L)'
;MMLTSNRHYTPQLGFTLVELMISIVLGLLISAAVIQIYLTNVRTTTTQKSGSELQDASIFGLQQLEAHIRLANLGNSVNKITDTTENGGIVLSLKNLGVTDTIILPFLTHTAGDKGFTSTSNINNINSDQLTIQFTNTTGQTMSDCESVDIPPNTKVIERYFVRQVTGDTSTGTVKNLALVCDAGRIDGATITDLSANYKTGGNELITGVDQFKVLLGVQDATNRIMYLPSSTYISLTTSPHPSIVAVRVGLIVRGSTPIVGSSDKTSFTLLGQTHELKTDTTRKQLVRTTYESTTLLRNARVISVTP
;
A
#
# COMPACT_ATOMS: atom_id res chain seq x y z
N MET A 1 -25.07 -63.99 68.19
CA MET A 1 -24.02 -63.07 68.67
C MET A 1 -23.99 -61.89 67.72
N MET A 2 -24.56 -60.75 68.12
CA MET A 2 -24.81 -59.58 67.29
C MET A 2 -23.62 -58.63 67.44
N LEU A 3 -22.84 -58.42 66.36
CA LEU A 3 -21.71 -57.48 66.36
C LEU A 3 -22.25 -56.07 66.14
N THR A 4 -22.20 -55.24 67.18
CA THR A 4 -22.52 -53.82 67.11
C THR A 4 -21.36 -53.04 66.48
N SER A 5 -21.58 -52.52 65.27
CA SER A 5 -20.66 -51.60 64.59
C SER A 5 -20.76 -50.21 65.23
N ASN A 6 -19.79 -49.83 66.05
CA ASN A 6 -19.64 -48.46 66.55
C ASN A 6 -19.12 -47.55 65.43
N ARG A 7 -19.99 -46.74 64.83
CA ARG A 7 -19.59 -45.62 63.95
C ARG A 7 -19.18 -44.43 64.83
N HIS A 8 -17.89 -44.14 64.86
CA HIS A 8 -17.39 -42.87 65.38
C HIS A 8 -17.72 -41.75 64.39
N TYR A 9 -18.68 -40.89 64.74
CA TYR A 9 -18.89 -39.62 64.05
C TYR A 9 -17.87 -38.62 64.58
N THR A 10 -16.80 -38.37 63.82
CA THR A 10 -15.93 -37.21 64.08
C THR A 10 -16.72 -35.94 63.81
N PRO A 11 -16.84 -35.00 64.77
CA PRO A 11 -17.52 -33.74 64.53
C PRO A 11 -16.77 -32.96 63.45
N GLN A 12 -17.46 -32.60 62.36
CA GLN A 12 -16.93 -31.65 61.39
C GLN A 12 -16.89 -30.27 62.06
N LEU A 13 -15.69 -29.77 62.33
CA LEU A 13 -15.47 -28.39 62.70
C LEU A 13 -15.83 -27.52 61.49
N GLY A 14 -16.88 -26.71 61.61
CA GLY A 14 -17.29 -25.78 60.55
C GLY A 14 -16.23 -24.71 60.30
N PHE A 15 -16.08 -24.31 59.04
CA PHE A 15 -15.17 -23.23 58.65
C PHE A 15 -15.55 -21.89 59.30
N THR A 16 -14.54 -21.11 59.69
CA THR A 16 -14.80 -19.76 60.22
C THR A 16 -15.13 -18.79 59.09
N LEU A 17 -15.93 -17.77 59.38
CA LEU A 17 -16.30 -16.74 58.40
C LEU A 17 -15.07 -16.02 57.83
N VAL A 18 -14.02 -15.85 58.64
CA VAL A 18 -12.73 -15.27 58.22
C VAL A 18 -12.02 -16.15 57.20
N GLU A 19 -12.03 -17.47 57.37
CA GLU A 19 -11.41 -18.43 56.45
C GLU A 19 -12.10 -18.44 55.08
N LEU A 20 -13.42 -18.29 55.07
CA LEU A 20 -14.21 -18.10 53.85
C LEU A 20 -13.85 -16.78 53.15
N MET A 21 -13.77 -15.67 53.90
CA MET A 21 -13.39 -14.37 53.34
C MET A 21 -11.98 -14.42 52.73
N ILE A 22 -11.01 -15.03 53.43
CA ILE A 22 -9.64 -15.19 52.92
C ILE A 22 -9.65 -16.05 51.64
N SER A 23 -10.39 -17.15 51.61
CA SER A 23 -10.48 -18.03 50.44
C SER A 23 -11.05 -17.33 49.21
N ILE A 24 -12.13 -16.55 49.40
CA ILE A 24 -12.74 -15.77 48.31
C ILE A 24 -11.79 -14.68 47.82
N VAL A 25 -11.12 -13.97 48.73
CA VAL A 25 -10.16 -12.92 48.36
C VAL A 25 -8.98 -13.52 47.59
N LEU A 26 -8.40 -14.62 48.06
CA LEU A 26 -7.30 -15.31 47.36
C LEU A 26 -7.74 -15.84 45.99
N GLY A 27 -8.94 -16.43 45.89
CA GLY A 27 -9.50 -16.89 44.62
C GLY A 27 -9.70 -15.77 43.61
N LEU A 28 -10.18 -14.60 44.07
CA LEU A 28 -10.34 -13.41 43.23
C LEU A 28 -8.99 -12.87 42.74
N LEU A 29 -7.97 -12.81 43.61
CA LEU A 29 -6.64 -12.35 43.24
C LEU A 29 -5.99 -13.24 42.18
N ILE A 30 -6.07 -14.57 42.35
CA ILE A 30 -5.52 -15.53 41.39
C ILE A 30 -6.27 -15.43 40.06
N SER A 31 -7.61 -15.35 40.10
CA SER A 31 -8.43 -15.22 38.88
C SER A 31 -8.09 -13.94 38.13
N ALA A 32 -7.92 -12.81 38.83
CA ALA A 32 -7.54 -11.54 38.22
C ALA A 32 -6.16 -11.63 37.54
N ALA A 33 -5.17 -12.25 38.19
CA ALA A 33 -3.84 -12.45 37.61
C ALA A 33 -3.88 -13.33 36.34
N VAL A 34 -4.62 -14.43 36.37
CA VAL A 34 -4.79 -15.33 35.20
C VAL A 34 -5.46 -14.60 34.03
N ILE A 35 -6.50 -13.81 34.30
CA ILE A 35 -7.19 -13.01 33.27
C ILE A 35 -6.24 -11.98 32.66
N GLN A 36 -5.41 -11.31 33.45
CA GLN A 36 -4.41 -10.35 32.94
C GLN A 36 -3.39 -11.03 32.03
N ILE A 37 -2.89 -12.21 32.41
CA ILE A 37 -1.96 -13.00 31.57
C ILE A 37 -2.65 -13.39 30.26
N TYR A 38 -3.88 -13.89 30.33
CA TYR A 38 -4.66 -14.25 29.14
C TYR A 38 -4.84 -13.05 28.19
N LEU A 39 -5.25 -11.89 28.71
CA LEU A 39 -5.43 -10.68 27.90
C LEU A 39 -4.11 -10.23 27.26
N THR A 40 -3.01 -10.30 28.01
CA THR A 40 -1.67 -9.94 27.51
C THR A 40 -1.22 -10.90 26.39
N ASN A 41 -1.46 -12.21 26.56
CA ASN A 41 -1.18 -13.21 25.54
C ASN A 41 -2.00 -12.96 24.27
N VAL A 42 -3.32 -12.71 24.40
CA VAL A 42 -4.19 -12.41 23.25
C VAL A 42 -3.71 -11.16 22.52
N ARG A 43 -3.40 -10.08 23.23
CA ARG A 43 -2.86 -8.83 22.65
C ARG A 43 -1.57 -9.05 21.88
N THR A 44 -0.66 -9.82 22.47
CA THR A 44 0.65 -10.12 21.87
C THR A 44 0.45 -10.92 20.59
N THR A 45 -0.38 -11.97 20.64
CA THR A 45 -0.67 -12.83 19.48
C THR A 45 -1.34 -12.06 18.35
N THR A 46 -2.33 -11.20 18.63
CA THR A 46 -3.01 -10.43 17.56
C THR A 46 -2.09 -9.40 16.94
N THR A 47 -1.24 -8.74 17.74
CA THR A 47 -0.23 -7.80 17.25
C THR A 47 0.82 -8.51 16.38
N GLN A 48 1.33 -9.66 16.83
CA GLN A 48 2.29 -10.46 16.06
C GLN A 48 1.70 -10.96 14.75
N LYS A 49 0.44 -11.43 14.77
CA LYS A 49 -0.27 -11.85 13.56
C LYS A 49 -0.45 -10.69 12.58
N SER A 50 -0.94 -9.55 13.06
CA SER A 50 -1.11 -8.34 12.24
C SER A 50 0.22 -7.85 11.66
N GLY A 51 1.31 -7.93 12.44
CA GLY A 51 2.66 -7.62 11.97
C GLY A 51 3.20 -8.60 10.94
N SER A 52 2.83 -9.87 11.00
CA SER A 52 3.20 -10.88 9.99
C SER A 52 2.44 -10.65 8.69
N GLU A 53 1.13 -10.41 8.76
CA GLU A 53 0.29 -10.05 7.60
C GLU A 53 0.83 -8.80 6.87
N LEU A 54 1.25 -7.79 7.65
CA LEU A 54 1.85 -6.57 7.11
C LEU A 54 3.17 -6.82 6.39
N GLN A 55 3.99 -7.75 6.86
CA GLN A 55 5.25 -8.10 6.22
C GLN A 55 4.99 -8.86 4.93
N ASP A 56 4.15 -9.89 4.96
CA ASP A 56 3.87 -10.71 3.78
C ASP A 56 3.25 -9.88 2.65
N ALA A 57 2.14 -9.18 2.94
CA ALA A 57 1.42 -8.43 1.90
C ALA A 57 2.24 -7.28 1.31
N SER A 58 3.07 -6.64 2.13
CA SER A 58 3.82 -5.46 1.69
C SER A 58 5.13 -5.83 1.02
N ILE A 59 5.85 -6.86 1.48
CA ILE A 59 7.12 -7.28 0.86
C ILE A 59 6.89 -7.79 -0.55
N PHE A 60 5.92 -8.70 -0.75
CA PHE A 60 5.67 -9.25 -2.09
C PHE A 60 5.11 -8.20 -3.06
N GLY A 61 4.10 -7.44 -2.64
CA GLY A 61 3.47 -6.46 -3.52
C GLY A 61 4.37 -5.25 -3.84
N LEU A 62 5.19 -4.78 -2.89
CA LEU A 62 6.18 -3.73 -3.18
C LEU A 62 7.27 -4.22 -4.11
N GLN A 63 7.80 -5.43 -3.91
CA GLN A 63 8.83 -5.99 -4.80
C GLN A 63 8.31 -6.14 -6.23
N GLN A 64 7.04 -6.54 -6.41
CA GLN A 64 6.40 -6.60 -7.72
C GLN A 64 6.24 -5.21 -8.32
N LEU A 65 5.69 -4.24 -7.58
CA LEU A 65 5.60 -2.84 -8.03
C LEU A 65 6.96 -2.30 -8.48
N GLU A 66 8.01 -2.46 -7.67
CA GLU A 66 9.36 -2.00 -7.99
C GLU A 66 9.94 -2.71 -9.21
N ALA A 67 9.67 -4.01 -9.38
CA ALA A 67 10.11 -4.77 -10.55
C ALA A 67 9.53 -4.18 -11.84
N HIS A 68 8.25 -3.82 -11.83
CA HIS A 68 7.59 -3.19 -12.96
C HIS A 68 8.03 -1.75 -13.17
N ILE A 69 8.22 -0.95 -12.11
CA ILE A 69 8.82 0.40 -12.22
C ILE A 69 10.21 0.34 -12.87
N ARG A 70 11.01 -0.70 -12.62
CA ARG A 70 12.32 -0.88 -13.28
C ARG A 70 12.21 -1.17 -14.79
N LEU A 71 11.06 -1.66 -15.27
CA LEU A 71 10.79 -1.85 -16.69
C LEU A 71 10.40 -0.55 -17.38
N ALA A 72 10.00 0.48 -16.64
CA ALA A 72 9.63 1.77 -17.23
C ALA A 72 10.70 2.26 -18.21
N ASN A 73 10.23 2.74 -19.38
CA ASN A 73 11.06 3.21 -20.50
C ASN A 73 11.87 2.10 -21.21
N LEU A 74 11.67 0.83 -20.89
CA LEU A 74 12.26 -0.28 -21.67
C LEU A 74 11.74 -0.20 -23.11
N GLY A 75 12.65 -0.40 -24.06
CA GLY A 75 12.33 -0.37 -25.49
C GLY A 75 12.17 1.04 -26.09
N ASN A 76 12.39 2.11 -25.32
CA ASN A 76 12.50 3.46 -25.85
C ASN A 76 13.96 3.76 -26.25
N SER A 77 14.15 4.39 -27.42
CA SER A 77 15.48 4.84 -27.90
C SER A 77 15.98 6.10 -27.17
N VAL A 78 15.08 6.81 -26.48
CA VAL A 78 15.40 8.01 -25.70
C VAL A 78 15.61 7.63 -24.22
N ASN A 79 16.79 7.95 -23.71
CA ASN A 79 17.17 7.69 -22.31
C ASN A 79 16.96 8.89 -21.37
N LYS A 80 16.36 9.98 -21.87
CA LYS A 80 15.94 11.13 -21.06
C LYS A 80 14.42 11.12 -20.91
N ILE A 81 13.92 10.83 -19.72
CA ILE A 81 12.47 10.78 -19.44
C ILE A 81 12.01 12.15 -18.95
N THR A 82 11.05 12.75 -19.64
CA THR A 82 10.38 14.00 -19.29
C THR A 82 8.89 13.89 -19.61
N ASP A 83 8.10 14.91 -19.27
CA ASP A 83 6.68 15.04 -19.64
C ASP A 83 6.45 15.10 -21.16
N THR A 84 7.48 15.42 -21.94
CA THR A 84 7.40 15.55 -23.40
C THR A 84 8.16 14.47 -24.17
N THR A 85 8.81 13.54 -23.48
CA THR A 85 9.52 12.42 -24.10
C THR A 85 8.51 11.44 -24.70
N GLU A 86 8.52 11.29 -26.02
CA GLU A 86 7.68 10.32 -26.71
C GLU A 86 8.01 8.88 -26.25
N ASN A 87 6.98 8.08 -26.00
CA ASN A 87 7.08 6.74 -25.39
C ASN A 87 7.81 6.74 -24.02
N GLY A 88 7.84 7.88 -23.33
CA GLY A 88 8.57 8.07 -22.07
C GLY A 88 8.01 7.20 -20.95
N GLY A 89 8.88 6.48 -20.25
CA GLY A 89 8.48 5.46 -19.28
C GLY A 89 7.62 5.91 -18.10
N ILE A 90 7.61 7.20 -17.76
CA ILE A 90 6.67 7.80 -16.82
C ILE A 90 5.67 8.62 -17.63
N VAL A 91 4.40 8.29 -17.49
CA VAL A 91 3.34 8.86 -18.32
C VAL A 91 2.75 10.07 -17.59
N LEU A 92 3.11 11.28 -18.03
CA LEU A 92 2.67 12.56 -17.43
C LEU A 92 1.81 13.39 -18.39
N SER A 93 1.90 13.12 -19.68
CA SER A 93 1.12 13.81 -20.72
C SER A 93 0.75 12.85 -21.85
N LEU A 94 -0.19 13.29 -22.70
CA LEU A 94 -0.56 12.56 -23.92
C LEU A 94 0.64 12.37 -24.88
N LYS A 95 1.60 13.31 -24.87
CA LYS A 95 2.82 13.21 -25.67
C LYS A 95 3.69 12.03 -25.25
N ASN A 96 3.70 11.66 -23.97
CA ASN A 96 4.41 10.47 -23.54
C ASN A 96 3.86 9.22 -24.20
N LEU A 97 2.55 9.15 -24.47
CA LEU A 97 1.91 7.98 -25.07
C LEU A 97 1.89 8.04 -26.60
N GLY A 98 2.26 9.16 -27.20
CA GLY A 98 2.13 9.37 -28.65
C GLY A 98 0.67 9.46 -29.10
N VAL A 99 -0.25 9.79 -28.19
CA VAL A 99 -1.70 9.89 -28.44
C VAL A 99 -2.16 11.34 -28.36
N THR A 100 -3.32 11.64 -28.94
CA THR A 100 -3.96 12.97 -28.87
C THR A 100 -5.32 12.95 -28.16
N ASP A 101 -5.84 11.76 -27.84
CA ASP A 101 -7.15 11.61 -27.23
C ASP A 101 -7.14 12.04 -25.75
N THR A 102 -7.90 13.07 -25.44
CA THR A 102 -8.04 13.61 -24.08
C THR A 102 -8.81 12.69 -23.13
N ILE A 103 -9.51 11.67 -23.64
CA ILE A 103 -10.16 10.64 -22.81
C ILE A 103 -9.13 9.89 -21.96
N ILE A 104 -7.85 9.91 -22.37
CA ILE A 104 -6.74 9.22 -21.71
C ILE A 104 -6.17 10.02 -20.51
N LEU A 105 -6.54 11.30 -20.35
CA LEU A 105 -6.05 12.14 -19.24
C LEU A 105 -6.20 11.50 -17.85
N PRO A 106 -7.28 10.77 -17.50
CA PRO A 106 -7.40 10.09 -16.21
C PRO A 106 -6.40 8.93 -16.02
N PHE A 107 -5.71 8.49 -17.06
CA PHE A 107 -4.72 7.41 -16.98
C PHE A 107 -3.30 7.92 -16.75
N LEU A 108 -3.08 9.23 -16.68
CA LEU A 108 -1.75 9.79 -16.48
C LEU A 108 -1.29 9.64 -15.01
N THR A 109 -0.01 9.87 -14.76
CA THR A 109 0.53 9.96 -13.41
C THR A 109 0.01 11.23 -12.74
N HIS A 110 -0.69 11.06 -11.63
CA HIS A 110 -1.36 12.15 -10.92
C HIS A 110 -0.95 12.23 -9.47
N THR A 111 -0.83 13.47 -8.99
CA THR A 111 -0.77 13.77 -7.57
C THR A 111 -2.19 14.00 -7.06
N ALA A 112 -2.48 13.57 -5.84
CA ALA A 112 -3.74 13.84 -5.17
C ALA A 112 -4.03 15.35 -5.16
N GLY A 113 -5.21 15.73 -5.67
CA GLY A 113 -5.64 17.13 -5.83
C GLY A 113 -5.44 17.70 -7.23
N ASP A 114 -4.85 16.94 -8.17
CA ASP A 114 -4.78 17.34 -9.58
C ASP A 114 -6.16 17.63 -10.18
N LYS A 115 -6.24 18.65 -11.03
CA LYS A 115 -7.50 19.06 -11.67
C LYS A 115 -8.04 17.94 -12.56
N GLY A 116 -9.27 17.51 -12.30
CA GLY A 116 -9.92 16.44 -13.06
C GLY A 116 -9.51 15.02 -12.65
N PHE A 117 -8.66 14.88 -11.63
CA PHE A 117 -8.29 13.61 -11.04
C PHE A 117 -8.96 13.45 -9.66
N THR A 118 -9.59 12.30 -9.43
CA THR A 118 -10.17 11.95 -8.13
C THR A 118 -9.70 10.57 -7.75
N SER A 119 -9.14 10.46 -6.54
CA SER A 119 -8.67 9.21 -5.95
C SER A 119 -9.21 9.06 -4.54
N THR A 120 -8.97 7.91 -3.92
CA THR A 120 -9.42 7.62 -2.56
C THR A 120 -8.24 7.37 -1.61
N SER A 121 -8.48 7.61 -0.33
CA SER A 121 -7.57 7.30 0.77
C SER A 121 -8.36 7.27 2.08
N ASN A 122 -7.81 6.62 3.09
CA ASN A 122 -8.30 6.70 4.46
C ASN A 122 -7.65 7.83 5.28
N ILE A 123 -6.81 8.66 4.66
CA ILE A 123 -6.17 9.82 5.28
C ILE A 123 -7.04 11.07 5.15
N ASN A 124 -7.06 11.88 6.20
CA ASN A 124 -7.86 13.09 6.29
C ASN A 124 -7.37 14.14 5.29
N ASN A 125 -8.28 14.67 4.47
CA ASN A 125 -8.04 15.73 3.48
C ASN A 125 -6.94 15.48 2.43
N ILE A 126 -6.34 14.28 2.38
CA ILE A 126 -5.26 13.96 1.44
C ILE A 126 -5.57 12.61 0.82
N ASN A 127 -5.93 12.61 -0.47
CA ASN A 127 -6.15 11.37 -1.21
C ASN A 127 -4.82 10.71 -1.65
N SER A 128 -4.90 9.55 -2.31
CA SER A 128 -3.74 8.84 -2.83
C SER A 128 -3.32 9.36 -4.21
N ASP A 129 -2.07 9.15 -4.57
CA ASP A 129 -1.54 9.44 -5.91
C ASP A 129 -1.85 8.29 -6.88
N GLN A 130 -1.58 8.51 -8.16
CA GLN A 130 -1.58 7.49 -9.20
C GLN A 130 -0.23 7.52 -9.93
N LEU A 131 0.37 6.35 -10.11
CA LEU A 131 1.57 6.18 -10.93
C LEU A 131 1.19 5.46 -12.21
N THR A 132 1.57 6.02 -13.35
CA THR A 132 1.41 5.35 -14.64
C THR A 132 2.76 5.23 -15.31
N ILE A 133 3.12 4.00 -15.65
CA ILE A 133 4.35 3.68 -16.36
C ILE A 133 4.03 3.07 -17.72
N GLN A 134 5.00 3.12 -18.62
CA GLN A 134 4.93 2.39 -19.88
C GLN A 134 6.28 1.79 -20.26
N PHE A 135 6.22 0.74 -21.07
CA PHE A 135 7.39 0.08 -21.64
C PHE A 135 7.01 -0.73 -22.90
N THR A 136 8.02 -1.11 -23.68
CA THR A 136 7.87 -2.03 -24.80
C THR A 136 8.67 -3.29 -24.52
N ASN A 137 8.06 -4.48 -24.69
CA ASN A 137 8.77 -5.73 -24.50
C ASN A 137 9.77 -5.97 -25.64
N THR A 138 11.02 -5.55 -25.46
CA THR A 138 12.09 -5.78 -26.44
C THR A 138 13.01 -6.94 -26.06
N THR A 139 12.61 -7.79 -25.11
CA THR A 139 13.45 -8.89 -24.59
C THR A 139 13.58 -10.07 -25.55
N GLY A 140 12.73 -10.14 -26.58
CA GLY A 140 12.67 -11.26 -27.51
C GLY A 140 11.97 -12.50 -26.96
N GLN A 141 11.45 -12.45 -25.73
CA GLN A 141 10.68 -13.50 -25.08
C GLN A 141 9.35 -12.95 -24.58
N THR A 142 8.37 -13.82 -24.38
CA THR A 142 7.12 -13.44 -23.68
C THR A 142 7.45 -13.13 -22.22
N MET A 143 6.87 -12.05 -21.71
CA MET A 143 6.91 -11.66 -20.29
C MET A 143 5.48 -11.41 -19.79
N SER A 144 5.27 -11.19 -18.50
CA SER A 144 3.92 -10.90 -17.97
C SER A 144 3.82 -9.45 -17.48
N ASP A 145 2.65 -8.83 -17.66
CA ASP A 145 2.34 -7.54 -17.06
C ASP A 145 1.98 -7.67 -15.57
N CYS A 146 1.70 -6.55 -14.93
CA CYS A 146 1.35 -6.51 -13.51
C CYS A 146 0.04 -7.25 -13.17
N GLU A 147 -0.78 -7.61 -14.17
CA GLU A 147 -1.99 -8.41 -14.01
C GLU A 147 -1.75 -9.90 -14.34
N SER A 148 -0.49 -10.28 -14.56
CA SER A 148 -0.06 -11.63 -14.96
C SER A 148 -0.57 -12.05 -16.34
N VAL A 149 -0.91 -11.10 -17.21
CA VAL A 149 -1.25 -11.36 -18.61
C VAL A 149 0.01 -11.36 -19.46
N ASP A 150 0.10 -12.32 -20.36
CA ASP A 150 1.24 -12.44 -21.27
C ASP A 150 1.38 -11.22 -22.19
N ILE A 151 2.62 -10.78 -22.35
CA ILE A 151 3.08 -9.70 -23.21
C ILE A 151 4.03 -10.31 -24.25
N PRO A 152 3.57 -10.49 -25.50
CA PRO A 152 4.44 -10.91 -26.59
C PRO A 152 5.60 -9.92 -26.84
N PRO A 153 6.67 -10.37 -27.52
CA PRO A 153 7.72 -9.45 -27.98
C PRO A 153 7.16 -8.31 -28.84
N ASN A 154 7.76 -7.13 -28.72
CA ASN A 154 7.43 -5.88 -29.39
C ASN A 154 6.07 -5.26 -29.03
N THR A 155 5.39 -5.76 -28.00
CA THR A 155 4.15 -5.15 -27.50
C THR A 155 4.45 -3.98 -26.58
N LYS A 156 3.76 -2.85 -26.80
CA LYS A 156 3.77 -1.69 -25.88
C LYS A 156 2.73 -1.89 -24.78
N VAL A 157 3.15 -1.70 -23.55
CA VAL A 157 2.37 -1.91 -22.34
C VAL A 157 2.29 -0.60 -21.57
N ILE A 158 1.11 -0.31 -21.04
CA ILE A 158 0.86 0.75 -20.07
C ILE A 158 0.37 0.09 -18.78
N GLU A 159 0.93 0.50 -17.65
CA GLU A 159 0.51 0.00 -16.33
C GLU A 159 0.20 1.16 -15.42
N ARG A 160 -0.92 1.07 -14.72
CA ARG A 160 -1.44 2.11 -13.85
C ARG A 160 -1.65 1.57 -12.45
N TYR A 161 -1.03 2.23 -11.49
CA TYR A 161 -1.06 1.89 -10.07
C TYR A 161 -1.81 2.96 -9.29
N PHE A 162 -2.89 2.58 -8.64
CA PHE A 162 -3.75 3.50 -7.89
C PHE A 162 -4.44 2.78 -6.74
N VAL A 163 -5.00 3.56 -5.81
CA VAL A 163 -5.77 3.00 -4.69
C VAL A 163 -7.25 2.99 -5.04
N ARG A 164 -7.90 1.85 -4.82
CA ARG A 164 -9.36 1.73 -4.86
C ARG A 164 -9.89 0.91 -3.71
N GLN A 165 -11.20 0.92 -3.54
CA GLN A 165 -11.87 0.01 -2.63
C GLN A 165 -11.78 -1.43 -3.15
N VAL A 166 -11.55 -2.39 -2.25
CA VAL A 166 -11.45 -3.81 -2.58
C VAL A 166 -12.79 -4.28 -3.17
N THR A 167 -12.72 -5.16 -4.16
CA THR A 167 -13.90 -5.71 -4.83
C THR A 167 -14.81 -6.41 -3.82
N GLY A 168 -16.09 -6.04 -3.80
CA GLY A 168 -17.07 -6.62 -2.87
C GLY A 168 -17.03 -6.07 -1.43
N ASP A 169 -16.19 -5.07 -1.13
CA ASP A 169 -16.22 -4.41 0.18
C ASP A 169 -17.53 -3.65 0.37
N THR A 170 -18.24 -3.95 1.45
CA THR A 170 -19.51 -3.32 1.85
C THR A 170 -19.34 -2.36 3.03
N SER A 171 -18.10 -2.03 3.41
CA SER A 171 -17.81 -1.13 4.53
C SER A 171 -18.52 0.22 4.39
N THR A 172 -19.36 0.56 5.36
CA THR A 172 -20.12 1.82 5.40
C THR A 172 -19.39 2.94 6.14
N GLY A 173 -18.42 2.59 7.01
CA GLY A 173 -17.58 3.52 7.76
C GLY A 173 -16.78 4.49 6.88
N THR A 174 -16.26 5.56 7.48
CA THR A 174 -15.44 6.56 6.78
C THR A 174 -14.08 6.00 6.35
N VAL A 175 -13.55 5.03 7.09
CA VAL A 175 -12.36 4.26 6.75
C VAL A 175 -12.78 3.01 5.96
N LYS A 176 -12.43 2.95 4.68
CA LYS A 176 -12.83 1.88 3.75
C LYS A 176 -11.81 0.74 3.70
N ASN A 177 -12.19 -0.42 3.15
CA ASN A 177 -11.24 -1.45 2.80
C ASN A 177 -10.63 -1.16 1.43
N LEU A 178 -9.42 -0.61 1.44
CA LEU A 178 -8.74 -0.13 0.25
C LEU A 178 -7.56 -1.05 -0.11
N ALA A 179 -7.23 -1.11 -1.39
CA ALA A 179 -6.08 -1.83 -1.93
C ALA A 179 -5.35 -0.95 -2.96
N LEU A 180 -4.03 -1.12 -3.03
CA LEU A 180 -3.27 -0.72 -4.21
C LEU A 180 -3.56 -1.76 -5.29
N VAL A 181 -3.96 -1.27 -6.45
CA VAL A 181 -4.30 -2.11 -7.60
C VAL A 181 -3.39 -1.78 -8.77
N CYS A 182 -3.16 -2.77 -9.63
CA CYS A 182 -2.55 -2.56 -10.93
C CYS A 182 -3.55 -2.85 -12.04
N ASP A 183 -3.64 -1.94 -13.00
CA ASP A 183 -4.46 -2.04 -14.21
C ASP A 183 -3.51 -1.91 -15.40
N ALA A 184 -3.41 -2.97 -16.20
CA ALA A 184 -2.53 -3.05 -17.35
C ALA A 184 -3.33 -2.93 -18.65
N GLY A 185 -2.73 -2.26 -19.63
CA GLY A 185 -3.32 -2.09 -20.95
C GLY A 185 -2.26 -2.25 -22.04
N ARG A 186 -2.71 -2.13 -23.29
CA ARG A 186 -1.83 -2.15 -24.47
C ARG A 186 -1.95 -0.84 -25.22
N ILE A 187 -0.84 -0.39 -25.78
CA ILE A 187 -0.81 0.79 -26.67
C ILE A 187 -0.62 0.30 -28.09
N ASP A 188 -1.63 0.48 -28.95
CA ASP A 188 -1.55 0.16 -30.37
C ASP A 188 -1.77 1.43 -31.20
N GLY A 189 -0.68 1.93 -31.79
CA GLY A 189 -0.69 3.23 -32.47
C GLY A 189 -1.17 4.35 -31.53
N ALA A 190 -2.35 4.90 -31.81
CA ALA A 190 -2.96 6.00 -31.05
C ALA A 190 -4.03 5.55 -30.04
N THR A 191 -4.28 4.25 -29.88
CA THR A 191 -5.32 3.72 -29.00
C THR A 191 -4.73 2.99 -27.81
N ILE A 192 -5.48 3.01 -26.70
CA ILE A 192 -5.20 2.19 -25.52
C ILE A 192 -6.33 1.16 -25.38
N THR A 193 -5.96 -0.11 -25.25
CA THR A 193 -6.89 -1.20 -24.98
C THR A 193 -6.66 -1.75 -23.58
N ASP A 194 -7.68 -2.45 -23.07
CA ASP A 194 -7.63 -3.23 -21.83
C ASP A 194 -7.43 -2.43 -20.53
N LEU A 195 -7.31 -1.11 -20.62
CA LEU A 195 -7.23 -0.21 -19.47
C LEU A 195 -8.64 0.27 -19.05
N SER A 196 -9.00 0.06 -17.79
CA SER A 196 -10.33 0.43 -17.31
C SER A 196 -10.40 1.90 -16.91
N ALA A 197 -11.21 2.71 -17.60
CA ALA A 197 -11.50 4.09 -17.16
C ALA A 197 -12.09 4.16 -15.73
N ASN A 198 -12.72 3.08 -15.27
CA ASN A 198 -13.37 3.01 -13.97
C ASN A 198 -12.40 2.58 -12.86
N TYR A 199 -11.97 3.57 -12.07
CA TYR A 199 -11.24 3.41 -10.81
C TYR A 199 -11.91 2.48 -9.78
N LYS A 200 -13.18 2.14 -9.94
CA LYS A 200 -13.94 1.32 -8.98
C LYS A 200 -13.89 -0.19 -9.27
N THR A 201 -13.60 -0.58 -10.50
CA THR A 201 -13.75 -1.98 -10.96
C THR A 201 -12.60 -2.45 -11.85
N GLY A 202 -11.66 -1.57 -12.21
CA GLY A 202 -10.47 -1.93 -12.99
C GLY A 202 -9.31 -2.43 -12.14
N GLY A 203 -8.41 -3.18 -12.77
CA GLY A 203 -7.18 -3.67 -12.19
C GLY A 203 -7.32 -4.79 -11.15
N ASN A 204 -6.25 -5.55 -11.00
CA ASN A 204 -6.10 -6.59 -9.99
C ASN A 204 -5.52 -6.02 -8.68
N GLU A 205 -5.97 -6.55 -7.53
CA GLU A 205 -5.44 -6.15 -6.23
C GLU A 205 -3.98 -6.64 -6.05
N LEU A 206 -3.05 -5.70 -5.83
CA LEU A 206 -1.64 -5.96 -5.61
C LEU A 206 -1.29 -6.00 -4.12
N ILE A 207 -1.71 -4.97 -3.37
CA ILE A 207 -1.52 -4.89 -1.92
C ILE A 207 -2.87 -4.54 -1.29
N THR A 208 -3.39 -5.40 -0.42
CA THR A 208 -4.61 -5.12 0.33
C THR A 208 -4.32 -4.35 1.61
N GLY A 209 -5.32 -3.64 2.15
CA GLY A 209 -5.17 -2.88 3.39
C GLY A 209 -4.35 -1.59 3.21
N VAL A 210 -4.36 -0.98 2.03
CA VAL A 210 -3.62 0.26 1.75
C VAL A 210 -4.47 1.47 2.11
N ASP A 211 -4.10 2.20 3.16
CA ASP A 211 -4.81 3.43 3.55
C ASP A 211 -4.40 4.62 2.68
N GLN A 212 -3.17 4.67 2.18
CA GLN A 212 -2.68 5.73 1.30
C GLN A 212 -1.53 5.24 0.41
N PHE A 213 -1.48 5.72 -0.82
CA PHE A 213 -0.35 5.57 -1.74
C PHE A 213 0.11 6.95 -2.19
N LYS A 214 1.42 7.22 -2.16
CA LYS A 214 2.03 8.49 -2.56
C LYS A 214 3.20 8.25 -3.49
N VAL A 215 3.44 9.18 -4.42
CA VAL A 215 4.46 9.05 -5.47
C VAL A 215 5.21 10.37 -5.61
N LEU A 216 6.53 10.30 -5.61
CA LEU A 216 7.43 11.40 -5.95
C LEU A 216 8.35 10.99 -7.10
N LEU A 217 8.54 11.89 -8.05
CA LEU A 217 9.45 11.75 -9.17
C LEU A 217 10.82 12.26 -8.75
N GLY A 218 11.83 11.39 -8.79
CA GLY A 218 13.22 11.76 -8.60
C GLY A 218 13.78 12.33 -9.89
N VAL A 219 13.96 13.65 -9.93
CA VAL A 219 14.45 14.39 -11.09
C VAL A 219 15.90 14.79 -10.90
N GLN A 220 16.69 14.63 -11.95
CA GLN A 220 18.10 14.99 -11.96
C GLN A 220 18.29 16.32 -12.66
N ASP A 221 18.87 17.29 -11.94
CA ASP A 221 19.25 18.59 -12.51
C ASP A 221 20.53 18.51 -13.34
N ALA A 222 20.92 19.62 -13.99
CA ALA A 222 22.14 19.70 -14.78
C ALA A 222 23.43 19.51 -13.97
N THR A 223 23.36 19.60 -12.63
CA THR A 223 24.49 19.39 -11.70
C THR A 223 24.51 17.98 -11.10
N ASN A 224 23.72 17.05 -11.65
CA ASN A 224 23.57 15.66 -11.19
C ASN A 224 22.97 15.52 -9.78
N ARG A 225 22.30 16.55 -9.25
CA ARG A 225 21.58 16.45 -7.98
C ARG A 225 20.19 15.90 -8.24
N ILE A 226 19.75 14.99 -7.37
CA ILE A 226 18.42 14.40 -7.44
C ILE A 226 17.50 15.12 -6.45
N MET A 227 16.36 15.60 -6.94
CA MET A 227 15.29 16.19 -6.15
C MET A 227 14.02 15.35 -6.32
N TYR A 228 13.22 15.21 -5.28
CA TYR A 228 11.96 14.46 -5.33
C TYR A 228 10.78 15.41 -5.36
N LEU A 229 9.99 15.37 -6.44
CA LEU A 229 8.88 16.27 -6.67
C LEU A 229 7.59 15.49 -6.92
N PRO A 230 6.42 15.91 -6.40
CA PRO A 230 5.15 15.41 -6.88
C PRO A 230 4.98 15.68 -8.39
N SER A 231 4.21 14.84 -9.08
CA SER A 231 4.00 15.00 -10.54
C SER A 231 3.42 16.38 -10.90
N SER A 232 2.52 16.90 -10.05
CA SER A 232 1.90 18.23 -10.22
C SER A 232 2.90 19.38 -10.13
N THR A 233 3.87 19.27 -9.24
CA THR A 233 4.95 20.26 -9.11
C THR A 233 5.89 20.15 -10.30
N TYR A 234 6.24 18.94 -10.72
CA TYR A 234 7.11 18.70 -11.87
C TYR A 234 6.56 19.31 -13.16
N ILE A 235 5.29 19.07 -13.50
CA ILE A 235 4.67 19.64 -14.72
C ILE A 235 4.52 21.16 -14.65
N SER A 236 4.50 21.74 -13.45
CA SER A 236 4.44 23.20 -13.24
C SER A 236 5.79 23.90 -13.30
N LEU A 237 6.90 23.16 -13.45
CA LEU A 237 8.24 23.75 -13.54
C LEU A 237 8.33 24.67 -14.78
N THR A 238 8.93 25.84 -14.58
CA THR A 238 9.14 26.83 -15.66
C THR A 238 10.42 26.59 -16.46
N THR A 239 11.29 25.69 -15.99
CA THR A 239 12.54 25.33 -16.67
C THR A 239 12.25 24.59 -17.98
N SER A 240 12.88 24.99 -19.09
CA SER A 240 12.73 24.28 -20.38
C SER A 240 14.10 23.93 -20.98
N PRO A 241 14.36 22.66 -21.33
CA PRO A 241 13.51 21.49 -21.09
C PRO A 241 13.43 21.12 -19.60
N HIS A 242 12.37 20.42 -19.19
CA HIS A 242 12.29 19.88 -17.82
C HIS A 242 13.47 18.94 -17.50
N PRO A 243 13.87 18.86 -16.21
CA PRO A 243 14.92 17.95 -15.75
C PRO A 243 14.51 16.49 -15.98
N SER A 244 15.50 15.61 -16.19
CA SER A 244 15.21 14.19 -16.48
C SER A 244 14.70 13.47 -15.23
N ILE A 245 13.64 12.69 -15.37
CA ILE A 245 13.15 11.79 -14.33
C ILE A 245 14.05 10.54 -14.34
N VAL A 246 14.70 10.26 -13.21
CA VAL A 246 15.68 9.15 -13.07
C VAL A 246 15.31 8.17 -11.97
N ALA A 247 14.33 8.48 -11.14
CA ALA A 247 13.85 7.62 -10.08
C ALA A 247 12.37 7.84 -9.80
N VAL A 248 11.73 6.87 -9.18
CA VAL A 248 10.40 6.98 -8.59
C VAL A 248 10.51 6.59 -7.13
N ARG A 249 10.04 7.46 -6.24
CA ARG A 249 9.92 7.17 -4.81
C ARG A 249 8.46 6.98 -4.48
N VAL A 250 8.12 5.79 -4.00
CA VAL A 250 6.76 5.42 -3.61
C VAL A 250 6.66 5.36 -2.09
N GLY A 251 5.49 5.71 -1.56
CA GLY A 251 5.17 5.62 -0.15
C GLY A 251 3.79 5.00 0.06
N LEU A 252 3.66 4.09 1.02
CA LEU A 252 2.39 3.50 1.42
C LEU A 252 2.17 3.56 2.92
N ILE A 253 0.91 3.76 3.31
CA ILE A 253 0.42 3.40 4.65
C ILE A 253 -0.39 2.13 4.49
N VAL A 254 0.05 1.04 5.11
CA VAL A 254 -0.59 -0.29 5.01
C VAL A 254 -1.03 -0.73 6.39
N ARG A 255 -2.15 -1.46 6.46
CA ARG A 255 -2.70 -2.01 7.69
C ARG A 255 -2.86 -3.53 7.61
N GLY A 256 -2.66 -4.21 8.74
CA GLY A 256 -3.01 -5.62 8.87
C GLY A 256 -4.54 -5.80 8.89
N SER A 257 -4.99 -7.05 8.74
CA SER A 257 -6.40 -7.42 8.76
C SER A 257 -6.88 -7.85 10.16
N THR A 258 -5.95 -8.34 11.00
CA THR A 258 -6.22 -8.77 12.37
C THR A 258 -6.38 -7.57 13.34
N PRO A 259 -7.54 -7.41 14.02
CA PRO A 259 -7.75 -6.36 15.02
C PRO A 259 -6.92 -6.54 16.29
N ILE A 260 -6.45 -5.43 16.85
CA ILE A 260 -5.81 -5.40 18.18
C ILE A 260 -6.86 -5.23 19.28
N VAL A 261 -6.58 -5.76 20.47
CA VAL A 261 -7.53 -5.80 21.59
C VAL A 261 -7.08 -4.86 22.71
N GLY A 262 -7.90 -3.89 23.09
CA GLY A 262 -7.67 -3.07 24.28
C GLY A 262 -6.42 -2.19 24.26
N SER A 263 -5.95 -1.81 23.06
CA SER A 263 -4.92 -0.79 22.83
C SER A 263 -5.41 0.17 21.76
N SER A 264 -5.19 1.47 21.92
CA SER A 264 -5.47 2.43 20.84
C SER A 264 -4.50 2.21 19.70
N ASP A 265 -4.99 2.13 18.47
CA ASP A 265 -4.11 2.12 17.31
C ASP A 265 -3.63 3.53 16.99
N LYS A 266 -2.45 3.60 16.38
CA LYS A 266 -1.87 4.87 15.92
C LYS A 266 -2.75 5.47 14.82
N THR A 267 -3.00 6.78 14.88
CA THR A 267 -3.77 7.51 13.84
C THR A 267 -2.91 8.46 13.02
N SER A 268 -1.69 8.75 13.47
CA SER A 268 -0.75 9.67 12.83
C SER A 268 0.46 8.92 12.26
N PHE A 269 0.81 9.18 11.00
CA PHE A 269 1.88 8.49 10.28
C PHE A 269 2.76 9.48 9.54
N THR A 270 4.07 9.27 9.56
CA THR A 270 5.00 10.04 8.74
C THR A 270 5.25 9.26 7.45
N LEU A 271 4.94 9.86 6.30
CA LEU A 271 5.15 9.28 4.98
C LEU A 271 5.80 10.32 4.08
N LEU A 272 6.93 9.97 3.46
CA LEU A 272 7.74 10.83 2.58
C LEU A 272 8.09 12.17 3.23
N GLY A 273 8.33 12.15 4.53
CA GLY A 273 8.67 13.33 5.34
C GLY A 273 7.48 14.20 5.76
N GLN A 274 6.24 13.82 5.43
CA GLN A 274 5.02 14.55 5.80
C GLN A 274 4.16 13.75 6.79
N THR A 275 3.46 14.46 7.68
CA THR A 275 2.53 13.84 8.64
C THR A 275 1.15 13.66 8.02
N HIS A 276 0.58 12.47 8.17
CA HIS A 276 -0.70 12.05 7.65
C HIS A 276 -1.58 11.52 8.80
N GLU A 277 -2.75 12.11 8.96
CA GLU A 277 -3.74 11.71 9.97
C GLU A 277 -4.83 10.85 9.34
N LEU A 278 -5.14 9.72 9.97
CA LEU A 278 -6.26 8.87 9.58
C LEU A 278 -7.59 9.61 9.75
N LYS A 279 -8.54 9.36 8.84
CA LYS A 279 -9.92 9.84 8.98
C LYS A 279 -10.53 9.35 10.30
N THR A 280 -11.27 10.23 10.96
CA THR A 280 -12.05 9.88 12.15
C THR A 280 -13.16 8.90 11.76
N ASP A 281 -13.15 7.73 12.38
CA ASP A 281 -14.19 6.71 12.22
C ASP A 281 -14.30 5.96 13.55
N THR A 282 -15.45 6.06 14.22
CA THR A 282 -15.71 5.39 15.50
C THR A 282 -16.18 3.95 15.34
N THR A 283 -16.53 3.55 14.11
CA THR A 283 -17.04 2.21 13.77
C THR A 283 -15.92 1.27 13.30
N ARG A 284 -14.73 1.82 13.01
CA ARG A 284 -13.59 1.03 12.51
C ARG A 284 -13.02 0.13 13.59
N LYS A 285 -12.46 -1.00 13.15
CA LYS A 285 -11.61 -1.84 13.99
C LYS A 285 -10.26 -1.14 14.24
N GLN A 286 -9.69 -1.36 15.41
CA GLN A 286 -8.31 -0.93 15.72
C GLN A 286 -7.35 -1.91 15.05
N LEU A 287 -6.52 -1.43 14.13
CA LEU A 287 -5.64 -2.25 13.30
C LEU A 287 -4.22 -1.71 13.35
N VAL A 288 -3.24 -2.61 13.36
CA VAL A 288 -1.83 -2.22 13.23
C VAL A 288 -1.62 -1.65 11.84
N ARG A 289 -0.93 -0.52 11.77
CA ARG A 289 -0.56 0.18 10.54
C ARG A 289 0.94 0.44 10.54
N THR A 290 1.53 0.40 9.36
CA THR A 290 2.93 0.72 9.15
C THR A 290 3.09 1.53 7.86
N THR A 291 4.19 2.26 7.79
CA THR A 291 4.57 3.09 6.65
C THR A 291 5.70 2.40 5.91
N TYR A 292 5.57 2.25 4.59
CA TYR A 292 6.64 1.76 3.73
C TYR A 292 7.02 2.85 2.74
N GLU A 293 8.32 3.03 2.54
CA GLU A 293 8.87 3.93 1.53
C GLU A 293 9.91 3.17 0.74
N SER A 294 9.85 3.28 -0.58
CA SER A 294 10.85 2.70 -1.47
C SER A 294 11.23 3.68 -2.57
N THR A 295 12.48 3.63 -2.99
CA THR A 295 13.01 4.42 -4.10
C THR A 295 13.56 3.48 -5.15
N THR A 296 12.94 3.49 -6.33
CA THR A 296 13.39 2.72 -7.49
C THR A 296 14.05 3.64 -8.50
N LEU A 297 15.30 3.34 -8.88
CA LEU A 297 15.98 4.01 -9.98
C LEU A 297 15.50 3.47 -11.33
N LEU A 298 15.25 4.37 -12.28
CA LEU A 298 14.85 4.03 -13.64
C LEU A 298 16.09 3.66 -14.46
N ARG A 299 16.26 2.37 -14.76
CA ARG A 299 17.45 1.84 -15.47
C ARG A 299 17.57 2.40 -16.89
N ASN A 300 16.44 2.57 -17.55
CA ASN A 300 16.36 3.03 -18.93
C ASN A 300 16.28 4.58 -19.04
N ALA A 301 16.62 5.30 -17.97
CA ALA A 301 16.55 6.76 -17.87
C ALA A 301 17.92 7.45 -17.70
N ARG A 302 19.01 6.73 -17.97
CA ARG A 302 20.37 7.26 -17.85
C ARG A 302 21.15 7.04 -19.14
N VAL A 303 21.82 8.09 -19.60
CA VAL A 303 23.01 7.94 -20.45
C VAL A 303 24.06 7.31 -19.55
N ILE A 304 24.44 6.05 -19.78
CA ILE A 304 25.69 5.53 -19.24
C ILE A 304 26.78 6.24 -20.05
N SER A 305 27.28 7.36 -19.54
CA SER A 305 28.46 8.00 -20.13
C SER A 305 29.65 7.07 -19.87
N VAL A 306 29.91 6.16 -20.79
CA VAL A 306 31.21 5.49 -20.85
C VAL A 306 32.16 6.56 -21.37
N THR A 307 32.92 7.17 -20.47
CA THR A 307 34.01 8.05 -20.89
C THR A 307 35.11 7.11 -21.42
N PRO A 308 35.62 7.33 -22.64
CA PRO A 308 36.69 6.48 -23.20
C PRO A 308 37.97 6.56 -22.38
#